data_AF-A0A397NCK8-F1
#
_entry.id   AF-A0A397NCK8-F1
#
_cell.length_a   1.000
_cell.length_b   1.000
_cell.length_c   1.000
_cell.angle_alpha   90.00
_cell.angle_beta   90.00
_cell.angle_gamma   90.00
#
_symmetry.space_group_name_H-M   'P 1'
#
loop_
_entity.id
_entity.type
_entity.pdbx_description
1 polymer ?
#
loop_
_entity_poly.entity_id
_entity_poly.type
_entity_poly.pdbx_seq_one_letter_code
_entity_poly.pdbx_strand_id
1 'polypeptide(L)'
;MRIHHLAIALAALLPAGNSLAQSGSAHLTPSRINHQEQLPDTYTHVDFTVSAMDWMERARLPSHQSQPGEMSFLISNSAGKDQNFELIGKFSHLPPDANRMIIPASKWVDLDKREQGWEVIGDVRELIPHNTERWWVPTMGRKFITKVSLYDGQWAGEIGLPSQPNLPYDTITVTNHATWPTRIMGNNTLFPDAQMKLGTGDVHHFVFDPNHRKWKLDYATLVPVSIARHMDKPDAPRTVVEITPEDSYRSLRLPDVASDRDRRTVSVHPALDRAIALAAPNLFDHANAYWVIEPGQSMELIYLDDGGVGSGQWHPLRYPVQHFDADALPNGRLDKAQTMFTSITSNGRNVSFPTNSGRMTEHARIEVVNTHPNASITVTGNRVDTLKRRERASFRLTRVNGRFDWVRETATIDVTLVGPPGPGRPDEDILVLMRESLRKTNVALQHSGATFRLREAAAMNYRVPAGISTHAIPEWLAQQPDFNYVTRPSDGLYYGGFAEGCGGSHHSAANKRFVVATNVLCSTDVLREEVGKALGMKINGKQPVPVIGSGNVLPMYPTSTRILEDGSRAINHGQRDEVLHMNGVAADVARYNESLRP
;
A
#
# COMPACT_ATOMS: atom_id res chain seq x y z
N MET A 1 -24.16 -28.12 -70.16
CA MET A 1 -24.49 -29.54 -70.39
C MET A 1 -23.82 -30.35 -69.29
N ARG A 2 -24.59 -31.24 -68.64
CA ARG A 2 -24.28 -32.17 -67.53
C ARG A 2 -24.32 -31.64 -66.09
N ILE A 3 -25.43 -32.06 -65.46
CA ILE A 3 -25.81 -32.16 -64.04
C ILE A 3 -25.08 -33.36 -63.39
N HIS A 4 -24.85 -33.32 -62.07
CA HIS A 4 -25.19 -34.33 -61.02
C HIS A 4 -24.57 -33.83 -59.68
N HIS A 5 -25.38 -33.28 -58.77
CA HIS A 5 -25.86 -33.89 -57.50
C HIS A 5 -24.80 -33.89 -56.39
N LEU A 6 -24.93 -33.16 -55.28
CA LEU A 6 -25.90 -33.22 -54.16
C LEU A 6 -25.10 -33.60 -52.91
N ALA A 7 -24.79 -32.63 -52.04
CA ALA A 7 -24.43 -32.87 -50.65
C ALA A 7 -25.13 -31.81 -49.80
N ILE A 8 -26.27 -32.24 -49.28
CA ILE A 8 -27.20 -31.54 -48.41
C ILE A 8 -26.69 -31.63 -46.96
N ALA A 9 -26.83 -30.51 -46.25
CA ALA A 9 -27.05 -30.34 -44.81
C ALA A 9 -26.37 -31.32 -43.83
N LEU A 10 -25.30 -30.84 -43.18
CA LEU A 10 -24.99 -31.18 -41.79
C LEU A 10 -24.08 -30.10 -41.16
N ALA A 11 -24.55 -28.85 -41.08
CA ALA A 11 -23.87 -27.77 -40.35
C ALA A 11 -24.84 -26.95 -39.48
N ALA A 12 -26.02 -27.51 -39.18
CA ALA A 12 -27.01 -26.94 -38.28
C ALA A 12 -27.29 -27.93 -37.15
N LEU A 13 -26.26 -28.24 -36.36
CA LEU A 13 -26.31 -28.84 -35.03
C LEU A 13 -24.95 -28.55 -34.37
N LEU A 14 -24.63 -27.26 -34.21
CA LEU A 14 -23.67 -26.85 -33.19
C LEU A 14 -24.35 -27.10 -31.84
N PRO A 15 -23.78 -27.88 -30.91
CA PRO A 15 -24.27 -27.86 -29.56
C PRO A 15 -24.13 -26.43 -29.05
N ALA A 16 -25.27 -25.87 -28.64
CA ALA A 16 -25.34 -24.73 -27.73
C ALA A 16 -24.39 -24.99 -26.55
N GLY A 17 -23.83 -23.91 -26.02
CA GLY A 17 -22.68 -23.90 -25.14
C GLY A 17 -22.67 -24.98 -24.06
N ASN A 18 -21.45 -25.44 -23.75
CA ASN A 18 -21.18 -26.17 -22.53
C ASN A 18 -21.65 -25.34 -21.34
N SER A 19 -22.91 -25.52 -20.91
CA SER A 19 -23.29 -25.37 -19.53
C SER A 19 -22.48 -26.42 -18.79
N LEU A 20 -21.33 -26.05 -18.24
CA LEU A 20 -20.66 -26.86 -17.24
C LEU A 20 -21.71 -27.15 -16.17
N ALA A 21 -22.10 -28.42 -16.05
CA ALA A 21 -23.06 -28.84 -15.04
C ALA A 21 -22.52 -28.40 -13.68
N GLN A 22 -23.25 -27.53 -12.99
CA GLN A 22 -22.90 -27.17 -11.61
C GLN A 22 -23.00 -28.46 -10.78
N SER A 23 -21.88 -28.89 -10.20
CA SER A 23 -21.91 -29.91 -9.16
C SER A 23 -22.55 -29.30 -7.90
N GLY A 24 -23.36 -30.08 -7.17
CA GLY A 24 -24.17 -29.60 -6.04
C GLY A 24 -23.38 -28.81 -5.00
N SER A 25 -22.77 -29.52 -4.03
CA SER A 25 -22.01 -28.91 -2.94
C SER A 25 -20.53 -29.32 -2.97
N ALA A 26 -19.65 -28.45 -2.50
CA ALA A 26 -18.25 -28.75 -2.29
C ALA A 26 -17.74 -28.19 -0.97
N HIS A 27 -16.85 -28.96 -0.32
CA HIS A 27 -16.05 -28.48 0.80
C HIS A 27 -14.62 -28.20 0.33
N LEU A 28 -14.19 -26.95 0.46
CA LEU A 28 -12.93 -26.43 -0.04
C LEU A 28 -12.10 -25.82 1.09
N THR A 29 -10.79 -25.89 0.91
CA THR A 29 -9.77 -25.28 1.79
C THR A 29 -8.67 -24.67 0.91
N PRO A 30 -7.77 -23.82 1.44
CA PRO A 30 -6.72 -23.20 0.63
C PRO A 30 -5.89 -24.23 -0.16
N SER A 31 -5.43 -25.31 0.47
CA SER A 31 -4.69 -26.37 -0.22
C SER A 31 -5.49 -27.04 -1.35
N ARG A 32 -6.80 -27.25 -1.19
CA ARG A 32 -7.68 -27.85 -2.23
C ARG A 32 -7.86 -26.97 -3.47
N ILE A 33 -7.65 -25.67 -3.34
CA ILE A 33 -7.67 -24.71 -4.45
C ILE A 33 -6.26 -24.27 -4.86
N ASN A 34 -5.22 -24.99 -4.44
CA ASN A 34 -3.82 -24.64 -4.68
C ASN A 34 -3.46 -23.22 -4.22
N HIS A 35 -4.07 -22.77 -3.13
CA HIS A 35 -3.94 -21.42 -2.56
C HIS A 35 -4.25 -20.29 -3.55
N GLN A 36 -5.05 -20.56 -4.58
CA GLN A 36 -5.53 -19.52 -5.48
C GLN A 36 -6.49 -18.60 -4.74
N GLU A 37 -6.30 -17.28 -4.86
CA GLU A 37 -7.22 -16.32 -4.24
C GLU A 37 -8.63 -16.42 -4.83
N GLN A 38 -8.77 -16.74 -6.11
CA GLN A 38 -10.07 -16.81 -6.77
C GLN A 38 -10.79 -18.10 -6.38
N LEU A 39 -11.92 -17.97 -5.67
CA LEU A 39 -12.79 -19.10 -5.37
C LEU A 39 -13.50 -19.57 -6.65
N PRO A 40 -13.72 -20.90 -6.79
CA PRO A 40 -14.33 -21.47 -7.98
C PRO A 40 -15.81 -21.13 -8.08
N ASP A 41 -16.31 -21.03 -9.31
CA ASP A 41 -17.70 -20.72 -9.64
C ASP A 41 -18.46 -21.92 -10.22
N THR A 42 -17.93 -23.13 -10.05
CA THR A 42 -18.46 -24.37 -10.63
C THR A 42 -19.47 -25.11 -9.75
N TYR A 43 -19.76 -24.59 -8.56
CA TYR A 43 -20.59 -25.24 -7.54
C TYR A 43 -21.82 -24.40 -7.19
N THR A 44 -22.96 -25.05 -6.90
CA THR A 44 -24.14 -24.32 -6.36
C THR A 44 -23.96 -23.92 -4.90
N HIS A 45 -23.22 -24.70 -4.13
CA HIS A 45 -22.92 -24.41 -2.73
C HIS A 45 -21.46 -24.73 -2.40
N VAL A 46 -20.78 -23.81 -1.72
CA VAL A 46 -19.37 -23.99 -1.31
C VAL A 46 -19.19 -23.72 0.18
N ASP A 47 -18.73 -24.74 0.91
CA ASP A 47 -18.19 -24.60 2.24
C ASP A 47 -16.68 -24.34 2.15
N PHE A 48 -16.25 -23.08 2.30
CA PHE A 48 -14.84 -22.73 2.27
C PHE A 48 -14.31 -22.49 3.68
N THR A 49 -13.34 -23.29 4.12
CA THR A 49 -12.75 -23.18 5.47
C THR A 49 -11.26 -22.87 5.42
N VAL A 50 -10.86 -21.82 6.13
CA VAL A 50 -9.45 -21.54 6.45
C VAL A 50 -9.15 -21.94 7.89
N SER A 51 -7.94 -22.45 8.13
CA SER A 51 -7.49 -22.88 9.46
C SER A 51 -6.03 -22.50 9.70
N ALA A 52 -5.54 -22.66 10.93
CA ALA A 52 -4.13 -22.39 11.25
C ALA A 52 -3.14 -23.32 10.51
N MET A 53 -3.57 -24.52 10.10
CA MET A 53 -2.73 -25.50 9.40
C MET A 53 -2.88 -25.44 7.87
N ASP A 54 -3.94 -24.79 7.37
CA ASP A 54 -4.22 -24.61 5.95
C ASP A 54 -4.77 -23.19 5.76
N TRP A 55 -3.83 -22.26 5.59
CA TRP A 55 -4.07 -20.81 5.70
C TRP A 55 -3.87 -20.10 4.36
N MET A 56 -4.69 -19.08 4.13
CA MET A 56 -4.45 -18.01 3.18
C MET A 56 -5.01 -16.71 3.76
N GLU A 57 -4.39 -15.57 3.46
CA GLU A 57 -4.78 -14.29 4.05
C GLU A 57 -6.10 -13.76 3.51
N ARG A 58 -6.40 -14.08 2.24
CA ARG A 58 -7.56 -13.54 1.54
C ARG A 58 -8.06 -14.45 0.44
N ALA A 59 -9.34 -14.34 0.09
CA ALA A 59 -9.91 -14.93 -1.11
C ALA A 59 -10.89 -13.97 -1.82
N ARG A 60 -11.16 -14.23 -3.09
CA ARG A 60 -12.04 -13.49 -3.97
C ARG A 60 -13.22 -14.36 -4.33
N LEU A 61 -14.42 -13.88 -4.02
CA LEU A 61 -15.65 -14.51 -4.49
C LEU A 61 -15.73 -14.42 -6.02
N PRO A 62 -16.41 -15.36 -6.68
CA PRO A 62 -16.76 -15.20 -8.09
C PRO A 62 -17.51 -13.90 -8.36
N SER A 63 -17.43 -13.43 -9.60
CA SER A 63 -18.30 -12.33 -10.02
C SER A 63 -19.76 -12.76 -9.87
N HIS A 64 -20.55 -11.95 -9.16
CA HIS A 64 -22.01 -12.14 -9.06
C HIS A 64 -22.70 -12.16 -10.43
N GLN A 65 -22.05 -11.73 -11.51
CA GLN A 65 -22.57 -11.73 -12.88
C GLN A 65 -22.06 -12.88 -13.76
N SER A 66 -21.07 -13.68 -13.33
CA SER A 66 -20.38 -14.61 -14.24
C SER A 66 -21.20 -15.80 -14.69
N GLN A 67 -22.27 -16.17 -13.98
CA GLN A 67 -23.09 -17.33 -14.32
C GLN A 67 -24.59 -17.12 -14.03
N PRO A 68 -25.52 -17.71 -14.80
CA PRO A 68 -26.91 -17.83 -14.41
C PRO A 68 -27.08 -18.90 -13.30
N GLY A 69 -28.00 -18.69 -12.35
CA GLY A 69 -28.34 -19.66 -11.30
C GLY A 69 -28.00 -19.23 -9.87
N GLU A 70 -28.59 -19.95 -8.91
CA GLU A 70 -28.36 -19.78 -7.48
C GLU A 70 -26.97 -20.29 -7.10
N MET A 71 -26.29 -19.53 -6.24
CA MET A 71 -24.97 -19.89 -5.71
C MET A 71 -24.86 -19.35 -4.29
N SER A 72 -24.37 -20.17 -3.38
CA SER A 72 -24.10 -19.76 -2.00
C SER A 72 -22.73 -20.21 -1.50
N PHE A 73 -22.19 -19.45 -0.55
CA PHE A 73 -20.92 -19.73 0.11
C PHE A 73 -21.10 -19.66 1.63
N LEU A 74 -20.70 -20.73 2.32
CA LEU A 74 -20.41 -20.68 3.74
C LEU A 74 -18.90 -20.52 3.91
N ILE A 75 -18.47 -19.33 4.31
CA ILE A 75 -17.05 -19.02 4.54
C ILE A 75 -16.77 -19.10 6.03
N SER A 76 -15.86 -19.99 6.44
CA SER A 76 -15.51 -20.22 7.84
C SER A 76 -14.03 -19.93 8.11
N ASN A 77 -13.76 -19.07 9.08
CA ASN A 77 -12.43 -18.83 9.63
C ASN A 77 -12.27 -19.57 10.97
N SER A 78 -11.62 -20.72 10.92
CA SER A 78 -11.32 -21.56 12.09
C SER A 78 -9.90 -21.34 12.64
N ALA A 79 -9.20 -20.31 12.17
CA ALA A 79 -7.81 -20.04 12.52
C ALA A 79 -7.64 -19.48 13.95
N GLY A 80 -6.39 -19.38 14.38
CA GLY A 80 -6.03 -18.91 15.73
C GLY A 80 -6.33 -17.41 15.94
N LYS A 81 -6.24 -16.99 17.20
CA LYS A 81 -6.38 -15.57 17.58
C LYS A 81 -5.43 -14.70 16.75
N ASP A 82 -5.94 -13.59 16.23
CA ASP A 82 -5.27 -12.62 15.34
C ASP A 82 -5.08 -13.05 13.87
N GLN A 83 -5.52 -14.24 13.46
CA GLN A 83 -5.57 -14.64 12.05
C GLN A 83 -6.94 -14.30 11.46
N ASN A 84 -7.06 -13.09 10.90
CA ASN A 84 -8.29 -12.63 10.27
C ASN A 84 -8.23 -12.88 8.76
N PHE A 85 -9.34 -13.32 8.19
CA PHE A 85 -9.43 -13.71 6.78
C PHE A 85 -10.15 -12.62 5.98
N GLU A 86 -9.52 -12.10 4.94
CA GLU A 86 -10.11 -11.07 4.09
C GLU A 86 -10.88 -11.71 2.92
N LEU A 87 -12.18 -11.41 2.84
CA LEU A 87 -13.02 -11.83 1.73
C LEU A 87 -13.29 -10.65 0.80
N ILE A 88 -12.94 -10.81 -0.47
CA ILE A 88 -13.08 -9.78 -1.50
C ILE A 88 -14.24 -10.16 -2.41
N GLY A 89 -15.14 -9.20 -2.63
CA GLY A 89 -16.30 -9.37 -3.50
C GLY A 89 -17.17 -8.12 -3.50
N LYS A 90 -18.13 -8.06 -4.41
CA LYS A 90 -19.17 -7.02 -4.36
C LYS A 90 -20.25 -7.47 -3.39
N PHE A 91 -20.37 -6.83 -2.24
CA PHE A 91 -21.35 -7.19 -1.21
C PHE A 91 -22.55 -6.24 -1.24
N SER A 92 -23.77 -6.77 -1.12
CA SER A 92 -25.00 -5.96 -1.19
C SER A 92 -25.19 -4.98 -0.03
N HIS A 93 -24.51 -5.22 1.10
CA HIS A 93 -24.57 -4.37 2.29
C HIS A 93 -23.48 -3.29 2.33
N LEU A 94 -22.49 -3.39 1.45
CA LEU A 94 -21.40 -2.45 1.35
C LEU A 94 -21.66 -1.42 0.23
N PRO A 95 -21.13 -0.20 0.37
CA PRO A 95 -21.10 0.77 -0.71
C PRO A 95 -20.43 0.20 -1.99
N PRO A 96 -20.74 0.72 -3.19
CA PRO A 96 -20.24 0.18 -4.46
C PRO A 96 -18.71 0.01 -4.56
N ASP A 97 -17.94 0.95 -3.99
CA ASP A 97 -16.48 0.90 -4.03
C ASP A 97 -15.87 0.13 -2.84
N ALA A 98 -16.68 -0.27 -1.86
CA ALA A 98 -16.26 -1.10 -0.73
C ALA A 98 -16.48 -2.57 -1.07
N ASN A 99 -15.39 -3.29 -1.37
CA ASN A 99 -15.43 -4.65 -1.90
C ASN A 99 -14.72 -5.67 -1.01
N ARG A 100 -14.52 -5.35 0.27
CA ARG A 100 -13.80 -6.18 1.22
C ARG A 100 -14.58 -6.34 2.51
N MET A 101 -14.51 -7.54 3.09
CA MET A 101 -15.04 -7.85 4.41
C MET A 101 -14.00 -8.70 5.15
N ILE A 102 -13.75 -8.38 6.42
CA ILE A 102 -12.84 -9.16 7.26
C ILE A 102 -13.67 -10.13 8.10
N ILE A 103 -13.33 -11.41 8.02
CA ILE A 103 -13.94 -12.48 8.81
C ILE A 103 -12.99 -12.79 9.99
N PRO A 104 -13.36 -12.41 11.22
CA PRO A 104 -12.50 -12.63 12.39
C PRO A 104 -12.27 -14.12 12.65
N ALA A 105 -11.23 -14.43 13.43
CA ALA A 105 -11.00 -15.79 13.90
C ALA A 105 -12.23 -16.37 14.63
N SER A 106 -12.51 -17.66 14.40
CA SER A 106 -13.67 -18.38 14.94
C SER A 106 -15.04 -17.82 14.51
N LYS A 107 -15.11 -17.20 13.33
CA LYS A 107 -16.35 -16.71 12.72
C LYS A 107 -16.62 -17.35 11.38
N TRP A 108 -17.88 -17.32 11.00
CA TRP A 108 -18.33 -17.75 9.68
C TRP A 108 -19.35 -16.76 9.15
N VAL A 109 -19.51 -16.74 7.84
CA VAL A 109 -20.52 -15.94 7.14
C VAL A 109 -21.16 -16.80 6.07
N ASP A 110 -22.48 -16.67 5.94
CA ASP A 110 -23.25 -17.27 4.86
C ASP A 110 -23.56 -16.19 3.82
N LEU A 111 -23.38 -16.54 2.55
CA LEU A 111 -23.43 -15.62 1.43
C LEU A 111 -24.31 -16.20 0.33
N ASP A 112 -25.34 -15.46 -0.04
CA ASP A 112 -26.16 -15.76 -1.20
C ASP A 112 -25.81 -14.82 -2.35
N LYS A 113 -25.76 -15.37 -3.55
CA LYS A 113 -25.64 -14.56 -4.75
C LYS A 113 -26.95 -13.84 -5.06
N ARG A 114 -26.88 -12.52 -5.21
CA ARG A 114 -27.99 -11.65 -5.69
C ARG A 114 -27.54 -10.80 -6.87
N GLU A 115 -28.51 -10.20 -7.56
CA GLU A 115 -28.25 -9.28 -8.68
C GLU A 115 -27.37 -8.09 -8.31
N GLN A 116 -27.51 -7.58 -7.07
CA GLN A 116 -26.75 -6.42 -6.61
C GLN A 116 -25.35 -6.79 -6.05
N GLY A 117 -25.09 -8.07 -5.81
CA GLY A 117 -23.86 -8.57 -5.19
C GLY A 117 -24.12 -9.75 -4.27
N TRP A 118 -23.10 -10.15 -3.52
CA TRP A 118 -23.17 -11.17 -2.48
C TRP A 118 -23.88 -10.61 -1.24
N GLU A 119 -24.97 -11.24 -0.85
CA GLU A 119 -25.76 -10.89 0.33
C GLU A 119 -25.34 -11.74 1.52
N VAL A 120 -25.02 -11.10 2.65
CA VAL A 120 -24.73 -11.82 3.89
C VAL A 120 -26.05 -12.22 4.56
N ILE A 121 -26.23 -13.52 4.76
CA ILE A 121 -27.43 -14.08 5.38
C ILE A 121 -27.25 -14.20 6.89
N GLY A 122 -28.31 -13.87 7.62
CA GLY A 122 -28.36 -14.05 9.07
C GLY A 122 -27.64 -12.99 9.86
N ASP A 123 -26.42 -12.56 9.51
CA ASP A 123 -25.56 -11.71 10.35
C ASP A 123 -25.64 -10.20 10.12
N VAL A 124 -26.71 -9.75 9.45
CA VAL A 124 -27.04 -8.35 9.22
C VAL A 124 -28.17 -7.90 10.15
N ARG A 125 -28.04 -6.72 10.74
CA ARG A 125 -29.12 -5.99 11.43
C ARG A 125 -29.39 -4.68 10.70
N GLU A 126 -30.66 -4.37 10.46
CA GLU A 126 -31.09 -3.07 9.95
C GLU A 126 -31.73 -2.23 11.06
N LEU A 127 -31.41 -0.94 11.08
CA LEU A 127 -31.88 0.02 12.06
C LEU A 127 -32.37 1.28 11.35
N ILE A 128 -33.47 1.81 11.85
CA ILE A 128 -34.03 3.09 11.43
C ILE A 128 -34.22 3.91 12.72
N PRO A 129 -33.61 5.10 12.84
CA PRO A 129 -33.74 5.90 14.05
C PRO A 129 -35.15 6.51 14.15
N HIS A 130 -35.55 6.82 15.38
CA HIS A 130 -36.69 7.72 15.60
C HIS A 130 -36.33 9.14 15.18
N ASN A 131 -37.34 9.97 14.86
CA ASN A 131 -37.09 11.37 14.52
C ASN A 131 -36.56 12.15 15.73
N THR A 132 -35.28 12.52 15.72
CA THR A 132 -34.60 13.15 16.86
C THR A 132 -33.45 14.04 16.40
N GLU A 133 -33.02 14.98 17.24
CA GLU A 133 -31.80 15.74 16.96
C GLU A 133 -30.55 14.84 17.04
N ARG A 134 -30.50 13.96 18.05
CA ARG A 134 -29.36 13.06 18.27
C ARG A 134 -29.83 11.64 18.53
N TRP A 135 -29.13 10.69 17.94
CA TRP A 135 -29.39 9.26 18.11
C TRP A 135 -28.08 8.49 18.26
N TRP A 136 -28.10 7.43 19.05
CA TRP A 136 -26.95 6.55 19.23
C TRP A 136 -27.28 5.19 18.65
N VAL A 137 -26.37 4.67 17.82
CA VAL A 137 -26.44 3.29 17.37
C VAL A 137 -26.33 2.40 18.61
N PRO A 138 -27.37 1.61 18.94
CA PRO A 138 -27.32 0.72 20.09
C PRO A 138 -26.16 -0.26 19.92
N THR A 139 -25.54 -0.64 21.03
CA THR A 139 -24.49 -1.67 21.03
C THR A 139 -24.95 -2.86 20.20
N MET A 140 -23.99 -3.40 19.45
CA MET A 140 -24.22 -4.50 18.54
C MET A 140 -24.92 -5.64 19.30
N GLY A 141 -25.84 -6.35 18.66
CA GLY A 141 -26.33 -7.64 19.19
C GLY A 141 -25.38 -8.76 18.78
N ARG A 142 -25.83 -10.02 18.70
CA ARG A 142 -25.01 -11.12 18.15
C ARG A 142 -24.58 -10.95 16.66
N LYS A 143 -24.88 -9.81 16.04
CA LYS A 143 -24.70 -9.48 14.62
C LYS A 143 -23.50 -8.55 14.45
N PHE A 144 -22.63 -8.84 13.49
CA PHE A 144 -21.39 -8.08 13.25
C PHE A 144 -21.52 -7.08 12.09
N ILE A 145 -22.66 -7.07 11.37
CA ILE A 145 -22.99 -6.08 10.33
C ILE A 145 -24.24 -5.30 10.76
N THR A 146 -24.14 -3.97 10.80
CA THR A 146 -25.29 -3.07 11.04
C THR A 146 -25.48 -2.11 9.87
N LYS A 147 -26.71 -2.00 9.38
CA LYS A 147 -27.18 -0.98 8.45
C LYS A 147 -28.03 0.04 9.20
N VAL A 148 -27.76 1.32 9.01
CA VAL A 148 -28.55 2.43 9.54
C VAL A 148 -29.08 3.23 8.35
N SER A 149 -30.40 3.29 8.21
CA SER A 149 -31.07 4.00 7.11
C SER A 149 -31.88 5.17 7.67
N LEU A 150 -31.66 6.37 7.13
CA LEU A 150 -32.36 7.61 7.55
C LEU A 150 -33.36 8.01 6.47
N TYR A 151 -34.57 8.39 6.85
CA TYR A 151 -35.63 8.85 5.95
C TYR A 151 -36.32 10.10 6.50
N ASP A 152 -37.04 10.83 5.65
CA ASP A 152 -37.89 11.93 6.13
C ASP A 152 -38.95 11.41 7.13
N GLY A 153 -39.02 12.03 8.31
CA GLY A 153 -39.87 11.57 9.42
C GLY A 153 -39.26 10.44 10.28
N GLN A 154 -38.13 9.87 9.87
CA GLN A 154 -37.34 8.86 10.60
C GLN A 154 -35.84 9.20 10.48
N TRP A 155 -35.51 10.39 10.99
CA TRP A 155 -34.21 11.03 10.78
C TRP A 155 -33.55 11.42 12.10
N ALA A 156 -32.21 11.40 12.10
CA ALA A 156 -31.40 11.91 13.19
C ALA A 156 -30.42 12.96 12.66
N GLY A 157 -30.36 14.14 13.30
CA GLY A 157 -29.39 15.17 12.96
C GLY A 157 -27.95 14.76 13.24
N GLU A 158 -27.73 14.03 14.34
CA GLU A 158 -26.44 13.48 14.71
C GLU A 158 -26.54 12.00 15.07
N ILE A 159 -25.55 11.21 14.65
CA ILE A 159 -25.44 9.79 14.97
C ILE A 159 -24.15 9.53 15.73
N GLY A 160 -24.29 8.99 16.95
CA GLY A 160 -23.18 8.45 17.73
C GLY A 160 -22.96 6.97 17.43
N LEU A 161 -21.72 6.59 17.11
CA LEU A 161 -21.31 5.18 17.03
C LEU A 161 -21.12 4.61 18.45
N PRO A 162 -21.32 3.29 18.68
CA PRO A 162 -21.19 2.72 20.01
C PRO A 162 -19.72 2.73 20.47
N SER A 163 -19.48 2.91 21.76
CA SER A 163 -18.11 2.95 22.32
C SER A 163 -17.44 1.57 22.42
N GLN A 164 -18.23 0.50 22.40
CA GLN A 164 -17.75 -0.88 22.43
C GLN A 164 -18.34 -1.64 21.23
N PRO A 165 -17.50 -2.31 20.42
CA PRO A 165 -17.99 -3.27 19.44
C PRO A 165 -18.34 -4.57 20.16
N ASN A 166 -18.90 -5.51 19.43
CA ASN A 166 -19.04 -6.89 19.90
C ASN A 166 -17.89 -7.78 19.44
N LEU A 167 -17.39 -7.54 18.23
CA LEU A 167 -16.27 -8.29 17.66
C LEU A 167 -15.26 -7.35 16.99
N PRO A 168 -14.00 -7.77 16.85
CA PRO A 168 -13.07 -7.15 15.93
C PRO A 168 -13.69 -7.04 14.53
N TYR A 169 -13.47 -5.93 13.83
CA TYR A 169 -13.94 -5.71 12.46
C TYR A 169 -15.47 -5.71 12.27
N ASP A 170 -16.24 -5.53 13.35
CA ASP A 170 -17.64 -5.16 13.26
C ASP A 170 -17.83 -3.97 12.31
N THR A 171 -18.96 -3.94 11.59
CA THR A 171 -19.23 -2.90 10.58
C THR A 171 -20.54 -2.15 10.79
N ILE A 172 -20.51 -0.85 10.52
CA ILE A 172 -21.70 0.01 10.50
C ILE A 172 -21.73 0.78 9.19
N THR A 173 -22.76 0.54 8.37
CA THR A 173 -23.06 1.34 7.18
C THR A 173 -24.20 2.29 7.50
N VAL A 174 -23.99 3.59 7.34
CA VAL A 174 -25.01 4.63 7.49
C VAL A 174 -25.35 5.19 6.12
N THR A 175 -26.63 5.16 5.75
CA THR A 175 -27.14 5.71 4.50
C THR A 175 -28.19 6.77 4.80
N ASN A 176 -28.03 7.96 4.21
CA ASN A 176 -28.99 9.04 4.39
C ASN A 176 -29.90 9.20 3.17
N HIS A 177 -31.17 8.83 3.29
CA HIS A 177 -32.20 9.10 2.27
C HIS A 177 -33.04 10.34 2.59
N ALA A 178 -32.86 10.95 3.76
CA ALA A 178 -33.61 12.12 4.18
C ALA A 178 -33.15 13.38 3.42
N THR A 179 -34.04 14.36 3.33
CA THR A 179 -33.77 15.68 2.74
C THR A 179 -32.75 16.48 3.57
N TRP A 180 -32.64 16.19 4.86
CA TRP A 180 -31.77 16.91 5.79
C TRP A 180 -30.44 16.17 6.01
N PRO A 181 -29.31 16.89 6.10
CA PRO A 181 -28.01 16.26 6.32
C PRO A 181 -27.88 15.72 7.74
N THR A 182 -27.12 14.65 7.91
CA THR A 182 -26.78 14.05 9.20
C THR A 182 -25.29 14.14 9.46
N ARG A 183 -24.87 14.27 10.72
CA ARG A 183 -23.46 14.27 11.13
C ARG A 183 -23.13 13.05 11.97
N ILE A 184 -22.05 12.34 11.67
CA ILE A 184 -21.51 11.33 12.58
C ILE A 184 -20.70 12.01 13.68
N MET A 185 -20.94 11.63 14.93
CA MET A 185 -20.19 12.11 16.08
C MET A 185 -18.81 11.42 16.14
N GLY A 186 -17.74 12.21 16.26
CA GLY A 186 -16.37 11.68 16.16
C GLY A 186 -15.81 11.01 17.42
N ASN A 187 -16.45 11.15 18.59
CA ASN A 187 -15.96 10.66 19.89
C ASN A 187 -15.48 9.18 19.92
N ASN A 188 -16.15 8.30 19.19
CA ASN A 188 -15.81 6.88 19.11
C ASN A 188 -15.11 6.48 17.80
N THR A 189 -14.77 7.46 16.97
CA THR A 189 -14.04 7.24 15.71
C THR A 189 -12.54 7.42 15.90
N LEU A 190 -11.78 6.99 14.90
CA LEU A 190 -10.32 7.10 14.88
C LEU A 190 -9.84 8.55 14.88
N PHE A 191 -10.59 9.46 14.25
CA PHE A 191 -10.28 10.89 14.17
C PHE A 191 -11.46 11.70 14.71
N PRO A 192 -11.49 12.02 16.02
CA PRO A 192 -12.63 12.67 16.66
C PRO A 192 -13.00 14.05 16.11
N ASP A 193 -12.01 14.77 15.58
CA ASP A 193 -12.16 16.13 15.06
C ASP A 193 -12.43 16.16 13.55
N ALA A 194 -12.43 15.00 12.88
CA ALA A 194 -12.78 14.91 11.47
C ALA A 194 -14.26 15.21 11.25
N GLN A 195 -14.58 15.94 10.17
CA GLN A 195 -15.98 16.11 9.78
C GLN A 195 -16.50 14.86 9.09
N MET A 196 -17.73 14.45 9.43
CA MET A 196 -18.37 13.27 8.86
C MET A 196 -19.84 13.59 8.59
N LYS A 197 -20.07 14.55 7.69
CA LYS A 197 -21.40 14.95 7.24
C LYS A 197 -21.85 14.05 6.09
N LEU A 198 -23.12 13.61 6.17
CA LEU A 198 -23.84 12.88 5.13
C LEU A 198 -24.98 13.77 4.61
N GLY A 199 -24.91 14.17 3.35
CA GLY A 199 -26.04 14.75 2.61
C GLY A 199 -27.03 13.67 2.16
N THR A 200 -28.08 14.09 1.46
CA THR A 200 -29.07 13.18 0.86
C THR A 200 -28.41 12.29 -0.20
N GLY A 201 -28.61 10.99 -0.11
CA GLY A 201 -28.02 9.97 -0.97
C GLY A 201 -26.65 9.48 -0.51
N ASP A 202 -26.00 10.13 0.46
CA ASP A 202 -24.67 9.76 0.90
C ASP A 202 -24.68 8.49 1.77
N VAL A 203 -23.60 7.74 1.63
CA VAL A 203 -23.28 6.56 2.42
C VAL A 203 -21.92 6.72 3.10
N HIS A 204 -21.84 6.36 4.37
CA HIS A 204 -20.58 6.17 5.11
C HIS A 204 -20.53 4.75 5.68
N HIS A 205 -19.36 4.13 5.63
CA HIS A 205 -19.12 2.79 6.14
C HIS A 205 -17.96 2.81 7.12
N PHE A 206 -18.20 2.26 8.30
CA PHE A 206 -17.27 2.21 9.41
C PHE A 206 -16.92 0.76 9.71
N VAL A 207 -15.64 0.52 9.99
CA VAL A 207 -15.12 -0.76 10.46
C VAL A 207 -14.46 -0.54 11.81
N PHE A 208 -14.78 -1.37 12.79
CA PHE A 208 -14.12 -1.28 14.09
C PHE A 208 -12.70 -1.82 14.00
N ASP A 209 -11.71 -0.97 14.26
CA ASP A 209 -10.30 -1.37 14.30
C ASP A 209 -9.94 -1.91 15.69
N PRO A 210 -9.62 -3.21 15.84
CA PRO A 210 -9.27 -3.80 17.13
C PRO A 210 -7.96 -3.26 17.71
N ASN A 211 -7.06 -2.73 16.88
CA ASN A 211 -5.77 -2.23 17.33
C ASN A 211 -5.90 -0.82 17.94
N HIS A 212 -6.64 0.07 17.27
CA HIS A 212 -6.94 1.41 17.79
C HIS A 212 -8.09 1.42 18.82
N ARG A 213 -8.93 0.37 18.84
CA ARG A 213 -10.19 0.30 19.59
C ARG A 213 -11.13 1.47 19.27
N LYS A 214 -11.20 1.81 17.99
CA LYS A 214 -12.00 2.93 17.47
C LYS A 214 -12.63 2.54 16.14
N TRP A 215 -13.73 3.21 15.80
CA TRP A 215 -14.35 3.08 14.49
C TRP A 215 -13.56 3.84 13.44
N LYS A 216 -13.10 3.13 12.42
CA LYS A 216 -12.43 3.70 11.26
C LYS A 216 -13.44 3.95 10.16
N LEU A 217 -13.48 5.17 9.62
CA LEU A 217 -14.23 5.48 8.42
C LEU A 217 -13.52 4.81 7.23
N ASP A 218 -14.00 3.63 6.82
CA ASP A 218 -13.38 2.84 5.76
C ASP A 218 -13.86 3.28 4.38
N TYR A 219 -15.09 3.78 4.28
CA TYR A 219 -15.61 4.41 3.08
C TYR A 219 -16.50 5.62 3.42
N ALA A 220 -16.35 6.67 2.61
CA ALA A 220 -17.30 7.77 2.52
C ALA A 220 -17.59 8.06 1.05
N THR A 221 -18.83 8.48 0.79
CA THR A 221 -19.27 8.89 -0.55
C THR A 221 -18.40 10.03 -1.06
N LEU A 222 -17.99 9.91 -2.33
CA LEU A 222 -17.19 10.91 -3.00
C LEU A 222 -18.12 12.00 -3.55
N VAL A 223 -18.15 13.16 -2.88
CA VAL A 223 -19.06 14.25 -3.24
C VAL A 223 -18.46 15.10 -4.36
N PRO A 224 -19.13 15.24 -5.52
CA PRO A 224 -18.64 16.10 -6.59
C PRO A 224 -18.75 17.58 -6.19
N VAL A 225 -17.71 18.33 -6.50
CA VAL A 225 -17.63 19.78 -6.30
C VAL A 225 -17.36 20.43 -7.65
N SER A 226 -18.19 21.42 -8.00
CA SER A 226 -18.00 22.15 -9.25
C SER A 226 -16.66 22.87 -9.28
N ILE A 227 -16.08 23.01 -10.47
CA ILE A 227 -14.79 23.68 -10.63
C ILE A 227 -14.82 25.13 -10.14
N ALA A 228 -15.96 25.83 -10.22
CA ALA A 228 -16.11 27.18 -9.68
C ALA A 228 -15.93 27.25 -8.15
N ARG A 229 -16.17 26.14 -7.45
CA ARG A 229 -16.12 26.00 -5.98
C ARG A 229 -14.93 25.16 -5.51
N HIS A 230 -13.94 24.92 -6.37
CA HIS A 230 -12.80 24.07 -6.05
C HIS A 230 -11.96 24.55 -4.85
N MET A 231 -11.98 25.85 -4.55
CA MET A 231 -11.29 26.47 -3.41
C MET A 231 -12.15 26.55 -2.14
N ASP A 232 -13.44 26.21 -2.21
CA ASP A 232 -14.30 26.23 -1.04
C ASP A 232 -13.82 25.20 -0.01
N LYS A 233 -13.94 25.55 1.28
CA LYS A 233 -13.74 24.60 2.37
C LYS A 233 -14.63 23.37 2.10
N PRO A 234 -14.08 22.15 2.07
CA PRO A 234 -14.89 20.94 1.93
C PRO A 234 -15.99 20.87 2.99
N ASP A 235 -17.19 20.45 2.60
CA ASP A 235 -18.31 20.21 3.51
C ASP A 235 -18.67 18.73 3.62
N ALA A 236 -17.81 17.86 3.09
CA ALA A 236 -17.90 16.41 3.14
C ALA A 236 -16.48 15.83 3.31
N PRO A 237 -16.32 14.66 3.96
CA PRO A 237 -15.01 14.07 4.22
C PRO A 237 -14.24 13.67 2.95
N ARG A 238 -14.94 13.42 1.84
CA ARG A 238 -14.32 13.10 0.54
C ARG A 238 -15.00 13.90 -0.55
N THR A 239 -14.23 14.71 -1.25
CA THR A 239 -14.71 15.55 -2.35
C THR A 239 -13.89 15.32 -3.61
N VAL A 240 -14.51 15.48 -4.78
CA VAL A 240 -13.83 15.41 -6.08
C VAL A 240 -14.11 16.64 -6.92
N VAL A 241 -13.08 17.17 -7.55
CA VAL A 241 -13.19 18.15 -8.63
C VAL A 241 -12.74 17.45 -9.90
N GLU A 242 -13.67 17.24 -10.82
CA GLU A 242 -13.38 16.71 -12.15
C GLU A 242 -13.26 17.88 -13.13
N ILE A 243 -12.17 17.90 -13.91
CA ILE A 243 -11.96 18.87 -14.99
C ILE A 243 -12.31 18.21 -16.31
N THR A 244 -13.24 18.82 -17.04
CA THR A 244 -13.80 18.33 -18.30
C THR A 244 -13.38 19.20 -19.49
N PRO A 245 -13.61 18.76 -20.74
CA PRO A 245 -13.36 19.58 -21.93
C PRO A 245 -14.13 20.92 -21.98
N GLU A 246 -15.25 21.02 -21.27
CA GLU A 246 -16.07 22.24 -21.20
C GLU A 246 -15.44 23.31 -20.29
N ASP A 247 -14.53 22.91 -19.40
CA ASP A 247 -13.87 23.80 -18.47
C ASP A 247 -12.72 24.57 -19.13
N SER A 248 -12.63 25.88 -18.89
CA SER A 248 -11.59 26.76 -19.45
C SER A 248 -10.31 26.84 -18.59
N TYR A 249 -10.23 26.10 -17.50
CA TYR A 249 -9.15 26.17 -16.53
C TYR A 249 -7.85 25.56 -17.07
N ARG A 250 -6.72 26.17 -16.68
CA ARG A 250 -5.35 25.67 -16.94
C ARG A 250 -4.61 25.35 -15.64
N SER A 251 -5.08 25.90 -14.52
CA SER A 251 -4.57 25.61 -13.20
C SER A 251 -5.69 25.59 -12.16
N LEU A 252 -5.46 24.83 -11.09
CA LEU A 252 -6.34 24.74 -9.93
C LEU A 252 -5.56 24.99 -8.65
N ARG A 253 -6.24 25.46 -7.62
CA ARG A 253 -5.71 25.59 -6.26
C ARG A 253 -6.49 24.71 -5.29
N LEU A 254 -5.82 24.27 -4.23
CA LEU A 254 -6.52 23.61 -3.12
C LEU A 254 -7.17 24.66 -2.22
N PRO A 255 -8.22 24.30 -1.45
CA PRO A 255 -8.72 25.13 -0.38
C PRO A 255 -7.59 25.48 0.61
N ASP A 256 -7.54 26.73 1.08
CA ASP A 256 -6.52 27.14 2.04
C ASP A 256 -6.71 26.47 3.41
N VAL A 257 -7.96 26.15 3.76
CA VAL A 257 -8.37 25.49 5.01
C VAL A 257 -9.34 24.34 4.73
N ALA A 258 -9.27 23.31 5.56
CA ALA A 258 -10.24 22.21 5.59
C ALA A 258 -10.41 21.72 7.04
N SER A 259 -11.29 20.75 7.26
CA SER A 259 -11.37 20.03 8.54
C SER A 259 -10.38 18.88 8.56
N ASP A 260 -10.06 18.36 9.75
CA ASP A 260 -9.11 17.26 9.87
C ASP A 260 -9.54 16.04 9.03
N ARG A 261 -8.58 15.49 8.29
CA ARG A 261 -8.71 14.32 7.40
C ARG A 261 -9.67 14.47 6.24
N ASP A 262 -10.12 15.69 5.92
CA ASP A 262 -10.80 15.96 4.67
C ASP A 262 -9.94 15.53 3.49
N ARG A 263 -10.56 14.90 2.50
CA ARG A 263 -9.90 14.47 1.27
C ARG A 263 -10.42 15.23 0.06
N ARG A 264 -9.50 15.65 -0.79
CA ARG A 264 -9.77 16.28 -2.08
C ARG A 264 -9.12 15.46 -3.18
N THR A 265 -9.94 14.96 -4.09
CA THR A 265 -9.48 14.39 -5.35
C THR A 265 -9.59 15.42 -6.45
N VAL A 266 -8.53 15.57 -7.24
CA VAL A 266 -8.53 16.35 -8.48
C VAL A 266 -8.35 15.36 -9.62
N SER A 267 -9.32 15.28 -10.53
CA SER A 267 -9.35 14.31 -11.63
C SER A 267 -9.46 15.02 -12.97
N VAL A 268 -8.61 14.67 -13.93
CA VAL A 268 -8.63 15.27 -15.27
C VAL A 268 -9.25 14.29 -16.25
N HIS A 269 -10.34 14.69 -16.90
CA HIS A 269 -11.07 13.83 -17.83
C HIS A 269 -10.16 13.39 -19.00
N PRO A 270 -10.21 12.11 -19.44
CA PRO A 270 -9.33 11.59 -20.51
C PRO A 270 -9.47 12.29 -21.86
N ALA A 271 -10.65 12.84 -22.16
CA ALA A 271 -10.90 13.57 -23.42
C ALA A 271 -10.35 15.01 -23.42
N LEU A 272 -9.76 15.48 -22.32
CA LEU A 272 -9.13 16.79 -22.28
C LEU A 272 -7.83 16.75 -23.12
N ASP A 273 -7.61 17.76 -23.94
CA ASP A 273 -6.47 17.85 -24.87
C ASP A 273 -5.20 18.44 -24.23
N ARG A 274 -5.25 18.71 -22.92
CA ARG A 274 -4.20 19.40 -22.17
C ARG A 274 -4.11 18.91 -20.74
N ALA A 275 -2.92 19.08 -20.16
CA ALA A 275 -2.70 18.82 -18.75
C ALA A 275 -3.13 20.02 -17.88
N ILE A 276 -3.42 19.75 -16.60
CA ILE A 276 -3.82 20.75 -15.61
C ILE A 276 -2.70 20.92 -14.58
N ALA A 277 -2.35 22.18 -14.28
CA ALA A 277 -1.41 22.49 -13.21
C ALA A 277 -2.12 22.64 -11.85
N LEU A 278 -1.76 21.84 -10.86
CA LEU A 278 -2.18 22.01 -9.47
C LEU A 278 -1.19 22.93 -8.76
N ALA A 279 -1.63 24.14 -8.43
CA ALA A 279 -0.91 25.11 -7.63
C ALA A 279 -1.35 24.98 -6.16
N ALA A 280 -0.52 24.34 -5.33
CA ALA A 280 -0.88 24.04 -3.95
C ALA A 280 0.12 24.69 -2.97
N PRO A 281 -0.04 25.99 -2.64
CA PRO A 281 0.89 26.69 -1.77
C PRO A 281 0.90 26.14 -0.32
N ASN A 282 -0.19 25.49 0.09
CA ASN A 282 -0.34 24.83 1.39
C ASN A 282 -0.19 23.29 1.29
N LEU A 283 0.60 22.80 0.32
CA LEU A 283 0.99 21.40 0.22
C LEU A 283 2.26 21.13 1.03
N PHE A 284 2.21 20.16 1.93
CA PHE A 284 3.34 19.79 2.79
C PHE A 284 4.57 19.34 1.98
N ASP A 285 5.76 19.80 2.38
CA ASP A 285 7.09 19.58 1.74
C ASP A 285 7.19 20.00 0.25
N HIS A 286 6.17 20.69 -0.28
CA HIS A 286 6.04 21.01 -1.71
C HIS A 286 5.43 22.40 -1.96
N ALA A 287 5.54 23.31 -1.00
CA ALA A 287 5.02 24.67 -1.13
C ALA A 287 5.61 25.35 -2.39
N ASN A 288 4.76 26.05 -3.14
CA ASN A 288 5.11 26.77 -4.38
C ASN A 288 5.46 25.90 -5.60
N ALA A 289 5.26 24.57 -5.54
CA ALA A 289 5.36 23.70 -6.71
C ALA A 289 4.06 23.70 -7.54
N TYR A 290 4.22 23.57 -8.87
CA TYR A 290 3.12 23.39 -9.83
C TYR A 290 3.17 21.96 -10.36
N TRP A 291 2.26 21.11 -9.89
CA TRP A 291 2.21 19.71 -10.28
C TRP A 291 1.31 19.52 -11.48
N VAL A 292 1.80 18.80 -12.49
CA VAL A 292 1.01 18.54 -13.70
C VAL A 292 0.23 17.24 -13.54
N ILE A 293 -1.08 17.32 -13.78
CA ILE A 293 -1.98 16.16 -13.87
C ILE A 293 -2.40 16.03 -15.34
N GLU A 294 -2.01 14.93 -15.98
CA GLU A 294 -2.28 14.66 -17.40
C GLU A 294 -3.74 14.18 -17.60
N PRO A 295 -4.28 14.26 -18.83
CA PRO A 295 -5.57 13.66 -19.15
C PRO A 295 -5.68 12.18 -18.71
N GLY A 296 -6.78 11.85 -18.03
CA GLY A 296 -7.04 10.52 -17.49
C GLY A 296 -6.34 10.21 -16.17
N GLN A 297 -5.64 11.18 -15.58
CA GLN A 297 -4.99 11.03 -14.28
C GLN A 297 -5.78 11.72 -13.16
N SER A 298 -5.54 11.27 -11.93
CA SER A 298 -6.10 11.84 -10.72
C SER A 298 -5.07 11.95 -9.61
N MET A 299 -5.29 12.90 -8.70
CA MET A 299 -4.50 13.08 -7.49
C MET A 299 -5.44 13.21 -6.28
N GLU A 300 -5.22 12.42 -5.24
CA GLU A 300 -5.94 12.47 -3.96
C GLU A 300 -5.03 13.05 -2.89
N LEU A 301 -5.53 14.05 -2.19
CA LEU A 301 -4.85 14.72 -1.08
C LEU A 301 -5.70 14.64 0.19
N ILE A 302 -5.03 14.67 1.33
CA ILE A 302 -5.66 14.68 2.66
C ILE A 302 -5.18 15.90 3.46
N TYR A 303 -6.10 16.63 4.07
CA TYR A 303 -5.77 17.72 4.97
C TYR A 303 -5.53 17.20 6.38
N LEU A 304 -4.48 17.69 7.06
CA LEU A 304 -4.21 17.32 8.45
C LEU A 304 -4.38 18.54 9.34
N ASP A 305 -5.16 18.42 10.40
CA ASP A 305 -5.30 19.41 11.46
C ASP A 305 -5.23 18.71 12.83
N ASP A 306 -4.10 18.07 13.09
CA ASP A 306 -3.87 17.20 14.26
C ASP A 306 -2.74 17.69 15.19
N GLY A 307 -2.21 18.90 14.94
CA GLY A 307 -1.09 19.47 15.68
C GLY A 307 0.27 18.81 15.41
N GLY A 308 0.34 17.83 14.51
CA GLY A 308 1.58 17.15 14.13
C GLY A 308 2.37 17.88 13.03
N VAL A 309 3.41 17.22 12.52
CA VAL A 309 4.24 17.75 11.43
C VAL A 309 3.39 18.01 10.18
N GLY A 310 3.42 19.24 9.67
CA GLY A 310 2.60 19.64 8.52
C GLY A 310 1.09 19.76 8.83
N SER A 311 0.70 19.95 10.09
CA SER A 311 -0.67 20.35 10.45
C SER A 311 -1.03 21.69 9.81
N GLY A 312 -2.28 21.86 9.40
CA GLY A 312 -2.77 23.00 8.63
C GLY A 312 -2.47 22.94 7.13
N GLN A 313 -1.98 21.80 6.62
CA GLN A 313 -1.57 21.63 5.22
C GLN A 313 -2.20 20.39 4.58
N TRP A 314 -2.28 20.40 3.25
CA TRP A 314 -2.63 19.23 2.46
C TRP A 314 -1.41 18.32 2.30
N HIS A 315 -1.64 17.01 2.30
CA HIS A 315 -0.63 15.97 2.10
C HIS A 315 -1.04 15.12 0.91
N PRO A 316 -0.12 14.80 -0.01
CA PRO A 316 -0.42 13.89 -1.11
C PRO A 316 -0.63 12.47 -0.57
N LEU A 317 -1.80 11.88 -0.84
CA LEU A 317 -2.14 10.52 -0.44
C LEU A 317 -1.97 9.54 -1.59
N ARG A 318 -2.51 9.89 -2.76
CA ARG A 318 -2.34 9.15 -4.02
C ARG A 318 -2.06 10.12 -5.14
N TYR A 319 -1.08 9.81 -5.98
CA TYR A 319 -0.68 10.68 -7.07
C TYR A 319 -0.15 9.86 -8.25
N PRO A 320 -0.20 10.39 -9.47
CA PRO A 320 0.32 9.69 -10.64
C PRO A 320 1.83 9.46 -10.52
N VAL A 321 2.24 8.22 -10.79
CA VAL A 321 3.66 7.87 -10.96
C VAL A 321 3.91 7.63 -12.44
N GLN A 322 4.89 8.35 -12.99
CA GLN A 322 5.32 8.09 -14.36
C GLN A 322 6.39 6.99 -14.36
N HIS A 323 6.20 6.00 -15.21
CA HIS A 323 7.15 4.91 -15.41
C HIS A 323 7.75 4.99 -16.80
N PHE A 324 9.08 4.98 -16.88
CA PHE A 324 9.81 4.96 -18.14
C PHE A 324 10.82 3.82 -18.16
N ASP A 325 11.03 3.28 -19.36
CA ASP A 325 12.20 2.49 -19.70
C ASP A 325 13.19 3.42 -20.41
N ALA A 326 14.41 3.55 -19.89
CA ALA A 326 15.47 4.35 -20.50
C ALA A 326 15.76 3.90 -21.94
N ASP A 327 15.59 2.61 -22.25
CA ASP A 327 15.80 2.07 -23.58
C ASP A 327 14.72 2.53 -24.57
N ALA A 328 13.52 2.85 -24.07
CA ALA A 328 12.44 3.45 -24.85
C ALA A 328 12.54 4.98 -24.96
N LEU A 329 13.30 5.65 -24.09
CA LEU A 329 13.49 7.09 -24.16
C LEU A 329 14.44 7.48 -25.32
N PRO A 330 14.12 8.53 -26.10
CA PRO A 330 15.03 9.06 -27.11
C PRO A 330 16.38 9.45 -26.47
N ASN A 331 17.45 8.75 -26.86
CA ASN A 331 18.80 8.91 -26.31
C ASN A 331 18.88 8.78 -24.77
N GLY A 332 17.97 8.03 -24.13
CA GLY A 332 17.93 7.90 -22.67
C GLY A 332 17.56 9.20 -21.93
N ARG A 333 17.01 10.18 -22.65
CA ARG A 333 16.69 11.51 -22.11
C ARG A 333 15.23 11.59 -21.70
N LEU A 334 14.99 11.94 -20.44
CA LEU A 334 13.67 12.32 -19.95
C LEU A 334 13.35 13.74 -20.44
N ASP A 335 12.18 13.91 -21.04
CA ASP A 335 11.77 15.18 -21.63
C ASP A 335 11.34 16.21 -20.57
N LYS A 336 10.47 15.79 -19.65
CA LYS A 336 9.88 16.62 -18.59
C LYS A 336 9.84 15.87 -17.26
N ALA A 337 9.93 16.62 -16.16
CA ALA A 337 9.84 16.13 -14.79
C ALA A 337 8.91 17.06 -13.99
N GLN A 338 7.61 16.93 -14.23
CA GLN A 338 6.57 17.82 -13.68
C GLN A 338 5.54 17.08 -12.82
N THR A 339 5.73 15.78 -12.62
CA THR A 339 4.97 14.95 -11.68
C THR A 339 5.74 14.80 -10.38
N MET A 340 5.03 14.45 -9.30
CA MET A 340 5.64 14.26 -7.97
C MET A 340 6.70 13.16 -7.97
N PHE A 341 6.44 12.07 -8.71
CA PHE A 341 7.33 10.93 -8.75
C PHE A 341 7.42 10.35 -10.16
N THR A 342 8.65 10.15 -10.61
CA THR A 342 9.00 9.47 -11.86
C THR A 342 9.94 8.32 -11.54
N SER A 343 9.69 7.15 -12.12
CA SER A 343 10.55 5.96 -12.01
C SER A 343 11.09 5.61 -13.39
N ILE A 344 12.41 5.51 -13.51
CA ILE A 344 13.11 5.15 -14.74
C ILE A 344 13.87 3.85 -14.48
N THR A 345 13.57 2.83 -15.28
CA THR A 345 14.37 1.60 -15.32
C THR A 345 15.38 1.68 -16.46
N SER A 346 16.58 1.17 -16.26
CA SER A 346 17.62 1.15 -17.29
C SER A 346 18.37 -0.17 -17.27
N ASN A 347 18.46 -0.84 -18.42
CA ASN A 347 19.27 -2.03 -18.62
C ASN A 347 20.64 -1.69 -19.23
N GLY A 348 21.34 -0.71 -18.64
CA GLY A 348 22.71 -0.35 -19.05
C GLY A 348 22.80 0.92 -19.90
N ARG A 349 21.68 1.57 -20.19
CA ARG A 349 21.64 2.86 -20.89
C ARG A 349 21.78 4.04 -19.93
N ASN A 350 22.58 5.02 -20.32
CA ASN A 350 22.72 6.25 -19.57
C ASN A 350 21.41 7.05 -19.57
N VAL A 351 21.13 7.72 -18.46
CA VAL A 351 19.89 8.49 -18.27
C VAL A 351 20.23 9.98 -18.18
N SER A 352 19.48 10.82 -18.88
CA SER A 352 19.63 12.27 -18.79
C SER A 352 18.34 12.94 -18.32
N PHE A 353 18.42 13.79 -17.30
CA PHE A 353 17.31 14.56 -16.77
C PHE A 353 17.14 15.89 -17.51
N PRO A 354 15.92 16.46 -17.55
CA PRO A 354 15.73 17.80 -18.07
C PRO A 354 16.50 18.82 -17.21
N THR A 355 16.99 19.89 -17.84
CA THR A 355 17.67 21.01 -17.17
C THR A 355 17.01 22.37 -17.49
N ASN A 356 16.04 22.37 -18.42
CA ASN A 356 15.27 23.56 -18.79
C ASN A 356 14.16 23.80 -17.77
N SER A 357 14.13 24.98 -17.15
CA SER A 357 13.18 25.33 -16.07
C SER A 357 11.71 25.12 -16.45
N GLY A 358 11.33 25.38 -17.72
CA GLY A 358 9.96 25.16 -18.20
C GLY A 358 9.52 23.70 -18.32
N ARG A 359 10.42 22.74 -18.13
CA ARG A 359 10.14 21.29 -18.18
C ARG A 359 10.29 20.59 -16.84
N MET A 360 10.41 21.37 -15.76
CA MET A 360 10.72 20.87 -14.43
C MET A 360 9.85 21.54 -13.38
N THR A 361 9.51 20.78 -12.34
CA THR A 361 8.81 21.30 -11.16
C THR A 361 9.72 21.15 -9.94
N GLU A 362 9.83 22.20 -9.11
CA GLU A 362 10.59 22.14 -7.85
C GLU A 362 10.09 20.99 -6.97
N HIS A 363 11.00 20.29 -6.30
CA HIS A 363 10.73 19.05 -5.55
C HIS A 363 10.34 17.82 -6.39
N ALA A 364 10.33 17.90 -7.73
CA ALA A 364 10.14 16.70 -8.56
C ALA A 364 11.18 15.64 -8.20
N ARG A 365 10.73 14.40 -8.03
CA ARG A 365 11.57 13.28 -7.61
C ARG A 365 11.65 12.23 -8.71
N ILE A 366 12.88 11.88 -9.10
CA ILE A 366 13.15 10.83 -10.07
C ILE A 366 13.90 9.69 -9.38
N GLU A 367 13.38 8.48 -9.46
CA GLU A 367 14.09 7.26 -9.12
C GLU A 367 14.64 6.61 -10.38
N VAL A 368 15.94 6.29 -10.37
CA VAL A 368 16.59 5.54 -11.44
C VAL A 368 17.03 4.18 -10.89
N VAL A 369 16.62 3.12 -11.57
CA VAL A 369 16.97 1.73 -11.25
C VAL A 369 17.82 1.17 -12.38
N ASN A 370 19.11 0.95 -12.10
CA ASN A 370 20.00 0.24 -13.02
C ASN A 370 19.78 -1.28 -12.84
N THR A 371 19.09 -1.92 -13.78
CA THR A 371 18.83 -3.36 -13.75
C THR A 371 19.94 -4.18 -14.40
N HIS A 372 20.92 -3.52 -15.04
CA HIS A 372 22.00 -4.23 -15.73
C HIS A 372 22.82 -5.06 -14.73
N PRO A 373 23.12 -6.34 -15.04
CA PRO A 373 23.74 -7.24 -14.09
C PRO A 373 25.19 -6.86 -13.76
N ASN A 374 25.89 -6.23 -14.72
CA ASN A 374 27.36 -6.12 -14.71
C ASN A 374 27.91 -4.71 -14.97
N ALA A 375 27.09 -3.74 -15.32
CA ALA A 375 27.55 -2.45 -15.84
C ALA A 375 27.00 -1.31 -14.99
N SER A 376 27.83 -0.29 -14.80
CA SER A 376 27.39 0.98 -14.28
C SER A 376 26.78 1.82 -15.40
N ILE A 377 25.87 2.72 -15.04
CA ILE A 377 25.32 3.73 -15.94
C ILE A 377 25.64 5.11 -15.40
N THR A 378 25.66 6.11 -16.29
CA THR A 378 25.70 7.51 -15.87
C THR A 378 24.29 8.09 -15.83
N VAL A 379 24.05 8.93 -14.84
CA VAL A 379 22.86 9.76 -14.71
C VAL A 379 23.31 11.21 -14.79
N THR A 380 22.80 11.95 -15.78
CA THR A 380 23.24 13.31 -16.07
C THR A 380 22.08 14.30 -15.94
N GLY A 381 22.19 15.24 -15.02
CA GLY A 381 21.38 16.46 -14.98
C GLY A 381 22.29 17.67 -15.13
N ASN A 382 22.26 18.59 -14.16
CA ASN A 382 23.31 19.62 -14.02
C ASN A 382 24.61 19.06 -13.41
N ARG A 383 24.53 17.85 -12.83
CA ARG A 383 25.64 17.07 -12.28
C ARG A 383 25.63 15.69 -12.91
N VAL A 384 26.77 15.01 -12.85
CA VAL A 384 26.91 13.64 -13.34
C VAL A 384 27.08 12.73 -12.13
N ASP A 385 26.21 11.74 -12.02
CA ASP A 385 26.28 10.66 -11.05
C ASP A 385 26.53 9.33 -11.76
N THR A 386 27.19 8.40 -11.08
CA THR A 386 27.36 7.01 -11.56
C THR A 386 26.55 6.08 -10.68
N LEU A 387 25.67 5.29 -11.31
CA LEU A 387 24.93 4.22 -10.66
C LEU A 387 25.60 2.90 -11.03
N LYS A 388 26.14 2.18 -10.04
CA LYS A 388 26.74 0.87 -10.30
C LYS A 388 25.63 -0.15 -10.62
N ARG A 389 26.03 -1.34 -11.08
CA ARG A 389 25.12 -2.45 -11.43
C ARG A 389 24.10 -2.71 -10.31
N ARG A 390 22.83 -2.98 -10.66
CA ARG A 390 21.74 -3.27 -9.69
C ARG A 390 21.44 -2.16 -8.67
N GLU A 391 21.97 -0.96 -8.87
CA GLU A 391 21.75 0.16 -7.95
C GLU A 391 20.41 0.86 -8.22
N ARG A 392 19.82 1.36 -7.14
CA ARG A 392 18.66 2.24 -7.17
C ARG A 392 19.02 3.54 -6.46
N ALA A 393 18.82 4.67 -7.13
CA ALA A 393 19.03 5.97 -6.54
C ALA A 393 17.85 6.91 -6.82
N SER A 394 17.52 7.77 -5.85
CA SER A 394 16.55 8.85 -6.03
C SER A 394 17.25 10.20 -6.12
N PHE A 395 16.70 11.07 -6.96
CA PHE A 395 17.16 12.44 -7.19
C PHE A 395 15.99 13.39 -6.99
N ARG A 396 16.18 14.47 -6.24
CA ARG A 396 15.19 15.54 -6.06
C ARG A 396 15.69 16.79 -6.75
N LEU A 397 14.80 17.47 -7.46
CA LEU A 397 15.05 18.81 -7.95
C LEU A 397 14.93 19.80 -6.80
N THR A 398 16.01 20.50 -6.49
CA THR A 398 16.02 21.52 -5.44
C THR A 398 16.47 22.85 -6.03
N ARG A 399 16.10 23.95 -5.38
CA ARG A 399 16.61 25.27 -5.73
C ARG A 399 17.83 25.58 -4.86
N VAL A 400 19.00 25.66 -5.48
CA VAL A 400 20.27 26.03 -4.82
C VAL A 400 20.73 27.35 -5.43
N ASN A 401 20.87 28.39 -4.59
CA ASN A 401 21.29 29.73 -5.03
C ASN A 401 20.48 30.31 -6.20
N GLY A 402 19.16 30.08 -6.19
CA GLY A 402 18.24 30.57 -7.23
C GLY A 402 18.24 29.78 -8.54
N ARG A 403 19.02 28.69 -8.65
CA ARG A 403 19.02 27.77 -9.80
C ARG A 403 18.49 26.41 -9.40
N PHE A 404 17.82 25.75 -10.34
CA PHE A 404 17.38 24.36 -10.14
C PHE A 404 18.58 23.43 -10.29
N ASP A 405 18.75 22.50 -9.35
CA ASP A 405 19.76 21.45 -9.36
C ASP A 405 19.15 20.09 -9.03
N TRP A 406 19.53 19.08 -9.79
CA TRP A 406 19.25 17.69 -9.46
C TRP A 406 20.24 17.22 -8.39
N VAL A 407 19.72 16.91 -7.21
CA VAL A 407 20.51 16.44 -6.07
C VAL A 407 20.14 14.99 -5.76
N ARG A 408 21.15 14.12 -5.74
CA ARG A 408 20.99 12.74 -5.29
C ARG A 408 20.59 12.73 -3.81
N GLU A 409 19.48 12.08 -3.51
CA GLU A 409 18.96 11.97 -2.14
C GLU A 409 19.46 10.72 -1.42
N THR A 410 19.74 9.65 -2.16
CA THR A 410 19.93 8.32 -1.57
C THR A 410 21.38 7.89 -1.50
N ALA A 411 21.85 7.49 -0.33
CA ALA A 411 23.05 6.68 -0.16
C ALA A 411 22.79 5.20 -0.53
N THR A 412 23.84 4.47 -0.92
CA THR A 412 23.74 3.04 -1.24
C THR A 412 24.57 2.26 -0.24
N ILE A 413 23.94 1.39 0.53
CA ILE A 413 24.62 0.41 1.38
C ILE A 413 24.79 -0.86 0.55
N ASP A 414 26.04 -1.17 0.22
CA ASP A 414 26.39 -2.41 -0.46
C ASP A 414 26.37 -3.58 0.53
N VAL A 415 25.68 -4.66 0.18
CA VAL A 415 25.63 -5.89 0.99
C VAL A 415 26.07 -7.11 0.17
N THR A 416 26.89 -7.96 0.78
CA THR A 416 27.18 -9.29 0.24
C THR A 416 26.16 -10.29 0.79
N LEU A 417 25.49 -11.00 -0.10
CA LEU A 417 24.58 -12.08 0.26
C LEU A 417 25.39 -13.33 0.63
N VAL A 418 25.22 -13.80 1.86
CA VAL A 418 25.95 -14.93 2.40
C VAL A 418 24.97 -16.05 2.72
N GLY A 419 25.27 -17.28 2.31
CA GLY A 419 24.40 -18.42 2.58
C GLY A 419 25.16 -19.74 2.72
N PRO A 420 24.44 -20.82 3.10
CA PRO A 420 25.03 -22.14 3.20
C PRO A 420 25.62 -22.58 1.85
N PRO A 421 26.67 -23.42 1.87
CA PRO A 421 27.45 -23.71 0.68
C PRO A 421 26.67 -24.42 -0.43
N GLY A 422 26.52 -23.77 -1.58
CA GLY A 422 26.18 -24.39 -2.87
C GLY A 422 27.38 -24.45 -3.83
N PRO A 423 27.23 -24.91 -5.09
CA PRO A 423 28.33 -24.94 -6.07
C PRO A 423 28.77 -23.51 -6.46
N GLY A 424 29.84 -23.02 -5.81
CA GLY A 424 30.47 -21.71 -6.06
C GLY A 424 29.77 -20.50 -5.45
N ARG A 425 28.47 -20.60 -5.14
CA ARG A 425 27.62 -19.57 -4.53
C ARG A 425 26.50 -20.23 -3.73
N PRO A 426 25.72 -19.49 -2.91
CA PRO A 426 24.61 -20.07 -2.18
C PRO A 426 23.60 -20.69 -3.14
N ASP A 427 22.81 -21.62 -2.61
CA ASP A 427 21.70 -22.23 -3.34
C ASP A 427 20.81 -21.13 -3.99
N GLU A 428 20.38 -21.34 -5.25
CA GLU A 428 19.62 -20.32 -5.98
C GLU A 428 18.25 -20.06 -5.33
N ASP A 429 17.61 -21.08 -4.77
CA ASP A 429 16.31 -20.92 -4.11
C ASP A 429 16.45 -20.02 -2.86
N ILE A 430 17.55 -20.17 -2.13
CA ILE A 430 17.92 -19.29 -1.01
C ILE A 430 18.18 -17.87 -1.52
N LEU A 431 18.94 -17.70 -2.61
CA LEU A 431 19.23 -16.38 -3.18
C LEU A 431 17.96 -15.67 -3.67
N VAL A 432 17.00 -16.39 -4.24
CA VAL A 432 15.71 -15.84 -4.66
C VAL A 432 14.98 -15.25 -3.46
N LEU A 433 14.88 -16.00 -2.36
CA LEU A 433 14.24 -15.52 -1.13
C LEU A 433 14.99 -14.34 -0.52
N MET A 434 16.33 -14.38 -0.49
CA MET A 434 17.13 -13.26 0.01
C MET A 434 16.94 -11.99 -0.82
N ARG A 435 16.92 -12.10 -2.15
CA ARG A 435 16.68 -10.97 -3.06
C ARG A 435 15.27 -10.42 -2.91
N GLU A 436 14.27 -11.26 -2.67
CA GLU A 436 12.91 -10.82 -2.39
C GLU A 436 12.83 -10.05 -1.07
N SER A 437 13.48 -10.54 -0.01
CA SER A 437 13.61 -9.79 1.25
C SER A 437 14.28 -8.43 1.02
N LEU A 438 15.37 -8.38 0.24
CA LEU A 438 16.09 -7.14 -0.08
C LEU A 438 15.19 -6.16 -0.85
N ARG A 439 14.43 -6.66 -1.83
CA ARG A 439 13.46 -5.88 -2.62
C ARG A 439 12.39 -5.28 -1.71
N LYS A 440 11.77 -6.09 -0.85
CA LYS A 440 10.75 -5.63 0.10
C LYS A 440 11.28 -4.61 1.11
N THR A 441 12.51 -4.79 1.61
CA THR A 441 13.16 -3.79 2.47
C THR A 441 13.34 -2.46 1.74
N ASN A 442 13.80 -2.47 0.49
CA ASN A 442 13.97 -1.25 -0.30
C ASN A 442 12.64 -0.55 -0.62
N VAL A 443 11.57 -1.32 -0.87
CA VAL A 443 10.21 -0.77 -1.01
C VAL A 443 9.78 -0.08 0.29
N ALA A 444 10.00 -0.72 1.44
CA ALA A 444 9.65 -0.10 2.71
C ALA A 444 10.45 1.18 2.99
N LEU A 445 11.76 1.18 2.74
CA LEU A 445 12.60 2.38 2.84
C LEU A 445 12.08 3.52 1.95
N GLN A 446 11.68 3.20 0.72
CA GLN A 446 11.10 4.16 -0.22
C GLN A 446 9.78 4.74 0.26
N HIS A 447 8.84 3.90 0.71
CA HIS A 447 7.55 4.34 1.24
C HIS A 447 7.70 5.21 2.50
N SER A 448 8.74 4.94 3.29
CA SER A 448 9.02 5.69 4.51
C SER A 448 9.72 7.04 4.26
N GLY A 449 10.20 7.28 3.04
CA GLY A 449 11.03 8.46 2.74
C GLY A 449 12.47 8.36 3.23
N ALA A 450 12.99 7.16 3.48
CA ALA A 450 14.38 6.97 3.86
C ALA A 450 15.32 7.34 2.71
N THR A 451 16.47 7.91 3.04
CA THR A 451 17.48 8.44 2.11
C THR A 451 18.62 7.46 1.88
N PHE A 452 18.33 6.16 1.94
CA PHE A 452 19.30 5.11 1.62
C PHE A 452 18.63 3.87 1.03
N ARG A 453 19.38 3.08 0.26
CA ARG A 453 18.94 1.80 -0.30
C ARG A 453 20.00 0.73 -0.07
N LEU A 454 19.56 -0.52 0.04
CA LEU A 454 20.45 -1.67 0.08
C LEU A 454 20.67 -2.22 -1.34
N ARG A 455 21.87 -2.71 -1.62
CA ARG A 455 22.20 -3.31 -2.91
C ARG A 455 23.00 -4.59 -2.76
N GLU A 456 22.61 -5.64 -3.49
CA GLU A 456 23.44 -6.83 -3.67
C GLU A 456 24.72 -6.47 -4.44
N ALA A 457 25.85 -6.42 -3.73
CA ALA A 457 27.16 -6.16 -4.30
C ALA A 457 27.90 -7.45 -4.71
N ALA A 458 27.63 -8.55 -4.00
CA ALA A 458 28.14 -9.89 -4.28
C ALA A 458 27.25 -10.96 -3.62
N ALA A 459 27.49 -12.23 -3.97
CA ALA A 459 26.90 -13.38 -3.30
C ALA A 459 27.96 -14.47 -3.13
N MET A 460 28.04 -15.11 -1.96
CA MET A 460 29.04 -16.14 -1.69
C MET A 460 28.62 -17.12 -0.59
N ASN A 461 29.33 -18.24 -0.56
CA ASN A 461 29.16 -19.27 0.45
C ASN A 461 29.89 -18.92 1.74
N TYR A 462 29.26 -19.17 2.88
CA TYR A 462 29.95 -19.16 4.17
C TYR A 462 29.33 -20.17 5.11
N ARG A 463 30.16 -21.02 5.71
CA ARG A 463 29.68 -22.07 6.61
C ARG A 463 29.56 -21.51 8.02
N VAL A 464 28.32 -21.39 8.47
CA VAL A 464 27.99 -21.09 9.87
C VAL A 464 27.94 -22.41 10.68
N PRO A 465 28.45 -22.44 11.93
CA PRO A 465 28.38 -23.62 12.78
C PRO A 465 26.96 -24.14 12.99
N ALA A 466 26.80 -25.46 13.05
CA ALA A 466 25.51 -26.07 13.38
C ALA A 466 25.08 -25.69 14.81
N GLY A 467 23.78 -25.46 15.01
CA GLY A 467 23.18 -25.18 16.33
C GLY A 467 23.23 -23.73 16.81
N ILE A 468 23.87 -22.82 16.07
CA ILE A 468 23.74 -21.38 16.36
C ILE A 468 22.37 -20.88 15.92
N SER A 469 21.70 -20.09 16.76
CA SER A 469 20.43 -19.46 16.42
C SER A 469 20.64 -18.29 15.44
N THR A 470 19.65 -18.01 14.60
CA THR A 470 19.68 -16.90 13.62
C THR A 470 20.02 -15.57 14.28
N HIS A 471 19.57 -15.34 15.51
CA HIS A 471 19.85 -14.11 16.26
C HIS A 471 21.34 -13.90 16.58
N ALA A 472 22.10 -14.98 16.81
CA ALA A 472 23.51 -14.93 17.18
C ALA A 472 24.47 -14.94 15.98
N ILE A 473 23.99 -15.32 14.78
CA ILE A 473 24.80 -15.36 13.54
C ILE A 473 25.48 -14.01 13.22
N PRO A 474 24.80 -12.85 13.30
CA PRO A 474 25.42 -11.58 12.95
C PRO A 474 26.63 -11.22 13.80
N GLU A 475 26.54 -11.40 15.11
CA GLU A 475 27.64 -11.14 16.03
C GLU A 475 28.78 -12.14 15.80
N TRP A 476 28.45 -13.42 15.62
CA TRP A 476 29.46 -14.45 15.31
C TRP A 476 30.20 -14.13 14.00
N LEU A 477 29.49 -13.82 12.91
CA LEU A 477 30.08 -13.44 11.63
C LEU A 477 30.96 -12.20 11.76
N ALA A 478 30.48 -11.18 12.50
CA ALA A 478 31.22 -9.95 12.74
C ALA A 478 32.56 -10.23 13.43
N GLN A 479 32.68 -11.26 14.26
CA GLN A 479 33.91 -11.60 14.99
C GLN A 479 34.89 -12.47 14.20
N GLN A 480 34.57 -12.90 12.97
CA GLN A 480 35.44 -13.79 12.21
C GLN A 480 36.72 -13.07 11.73
N PRO A 481 37.90 -13.71 11.80
CA PRO A 481 39.16 -13.14 11.33
C PRO A 481 39.14 -12.72 9.85
N ASP A 482 38.36 -13.42 9.03
CA ASP A 482 38.21 -13.17 7.60
C ASP A 482 37.05 -12.24 7.26
N PHE A 483 36.39 -11.62 8.24
CA PHE A 483 35.23 -10.73 8.03
C PHE A 483 35.49 -9.67 6.94
N ASN A 484 36.66 -9.02 6.98
CA ASN A 484 37.02 -7.98 6.00
C ASN A 484 37.26 -8.53 4.58
N TYR A 485 37.61 -9.80 4.45
CA TYR A 485 37.72 -10.46 3.15
C TYR A 485 36.32 -10.81 2.62
N VAL A 486 35.51 -11.39 3.50
CA VAL A 486 34.11 -11.79 3.29
C VAL A 486 33.23 -10.59 2.93
N THR A 487 33.47 -9.42 3.52
CA THR A 487 32.71 -8.20 3.21
C THR A 487 33.15 -7.51 1.94
N ARG A 488 34.29 -7.80 1.31
CA ARG A 488 34.66 -7.08 0.08
C ARG A 488 33.89 -7.65 -1.12
N PRO A 489 33.19 -6.83 -1.94
CA PRO A 489 33.29 -5.37 -2.11
C PRO A 489 32.12 -4.56 -1.47
N SER A 490 31.48 -5.08 -0.43
CA SER A 490 30.31 -4.52 0.26
C SER A 490 30.62 -3.76 1.55
N ASP A 491 29.67 -2.98 2.03
CA ASP A 491 29.69 -2.28 3.32
C ASP A 491 29.27 -3.18 4.50
N GLY A 492 28.61 -4.30 4.20
CA GLY A 492 28.20 -5.27 5.21
C GLY A 492 27.70 -6.60 4.63
N LEU A 493 27.25 -7.49 5.52
CA LEU A 493 26.79 -8.82 5.16
C LEU A 493 25.29 -8.99 5.41
N TYR A 494 24.64 -9.72 4.52
CA TYR A 494 23.30 -10.26 4.75
C TYR A 494 23.36 -11.78 4.66
N TYR A 495 23.21 -12.46 5.79
CA TYR A 495 23.14 -13.91 5.86
C TYR A 495 21.70 -14.44 5.69
N GLY A 496 21.52 -15.44 4.82
CA GLY A 496 20.28 -16.20 4.65
C GLY A 496 20.55 -17.69 4.74
N GLY A 497 19.89 -18.39 5.66
CA GLY A 497 20.07 -19.84 5.83
C GLY A 497 19.06 -20.47 6.78
N PHE A 498 19.31 -21.72 7.17
CA PHE A 498 18.45 -22.48 8.08
C PHE A 498 19.05 -22.48 9.49
N ALA A 499 18.36 -21.87 10.46
CA ALA A 499 18.76 -21.84 11.86
C ALA A 499 17.54 -21.55 12.77
N GLU A 500 17.65 -21.82 14.06
CA GLU A 500 16.56 -21.55 15.01
C GLU A 500 16.29 -20.04 15.13
N GLY A 501 15.01 -19.64 15.13
CA GLY A 501 14.59 -18.23 15.15
C GLY A 501 14.60 -17.56 13.78
N CYS A 502 14.00 -16.36 13.67
CA CYS A 502 13.75 -15.73 12.37
C CYS A 502 14.79 -14.70 11.92
N GLY A 503 15.44 -13.98 12.85
CA GLY A 503 16.31 -12.86 12.48
C GLY A 503 17.29 -12.45 13.55
N GLY A 504 18.31 -11.71 13.12
CA GLY A 504 19.25 -11.02 14.00
C GLY A 504 19.97 -9.89 13.28
N SER A 505 20.53 -8.97 14.06
CA SER A 505 21.33 -7.86 13.57
C SER A 505 22.53 -7.57 14.47
N HIS A 506 23.65 -7.18 13.87
CA HIS A 506 24.82 -6.66 14.58
C HIS A 506 25.36 -5.43 13.85
N HIS A 507 25.59 -4.35 14.59
CA HIS A 507 26.21 -3.13 14.10
C HIS A 507 27.27 -2.63 15.08
N SER A 508 28.45 -2.30 14.55
CA SER A 508 29.53 -1.65 15.30
C SER A 508 30.14 -0.56 14.44
N ALA A 509 29.89 0.69 14.80
CA ALA A 509 30.47 1.84 14.11
C ALA A 509 32.00 1.90 14.27
N ALA A 510 32.51 1.61 15.48
CA ALA A 510 33.95 1.64 15.76
C ALA A 510 34.73 0.63 14.93
N ASN A 511 34.19 -0.59 14.77
CA ASN A 511 34.83 -1.67 14.01
C ASN A 511 34.36 -1.73 12.55
N LYS A 512 33.46 -0.82 12.13
CA LYS A 512 32.86 -0.77 10.79
C LYS A 512 32.23 -2.10 10.36
N ARG A 513 31.44 -2.69 11.25
CA ARG A 513 30.77 -3.97 11.03
C ARG A 513 29.27 -3.76 10.92
N PHE A 514 28.68 -4.22 9.83
CA PHE A 514 27.24 -4.22 9.59
C PHE A 514 26.84 -5.62 9.10
N VAL A 515 26.07 -6.35 9.91
CA VAL A 515 25.63 -7.70 9.58
C VAL A 515 24.17 -7.87 9.98
N VAL A 516 23.38 -8.42 9.06
CA VAL A 516 22.01 -8.86 9.32
C VAL A 516 21.85 -10.31 8.91
N ALA A 517 21.02 -11.06 9.61
CA ALA A 517 20.74 -12.46 9.32
C ALA A 517 19.23 -12.71 9.33
N THR A 518 18.75 -13.52 8.40
CA THR A 518 17.38 -14.04 8.41
C THR A 518 17.35 -15.53 8.18
N ASN A 519 16.39 -16.21 8.79
CA ASN A 519 16.05 -17.59 8.44
C ASN A 519 15.12 -17.56 7.22
N VAL A 520 15.51 -18.27 6.15
CA VAL A 520 14.74 -18.33 4.90
C VAL A 520 13.40 -19.06 5.01
N LEU A 521 13.17 -19.80 6.11
CA LEU A 521 11.87 -20.39 6.43
C LEU A 521 10.90 -19.40 7.09
N CYS A 522 11.37 -18.22 7.48
CA CYS A 522 10.52 -17.14 7.98
C CYS A 522 10.08 -16.21 6.86
N SER A 523 9.15 -15.30 7.16
CA SER A 523 8.69 -14.31 6.19
C SER A 523 9.85 -13.47 5.63
N THR A 524 9.82 -13.20 4.32
CA THR A 524 10.74 -12.28 3.64
C THR A 524 10.70 -10.85 4.20
N ASP A 525 9.68 -10.53 5.00
CA ASP A 525 9.50 -9.23 5.63
C ASP A 525 10.36 -9.07 6.90
N VAL A 526 11.06 -10.13 7.36
CA VAL A 526 11.93 -10.06 8.55
C VAL A 526 13.13 -9.14 8.32
N LEU A 527 13.71 -9.14 7.12
CA LEU A 527 14.94 -8.38 6.83
C LEU A 527 14.79 -6.88 7.12
N ARG A 528 13.63 -6.28 6.80
CA ARG A 528 13.44 -4.83 7.00
C ARG A 528 13.46 -4.44 8.47
N GLU A 529 12.95 -5.30 9.36
CA GLU A 529 13.04 -5.06 10.80
C GLU A 529 14.49 -5.21 11.31
N GLU A 530 15.20 -6.26 10.89
CA GLU A 530 16.61 -6.46 11.28
C GLU A 530 17.54 -5.36 10.77
N VAL A 531 17.31 -4.85 9.55
CA VAL A 531 18.01 -3.67 9.03
C VAL A 531 17.71 -2.44 9.88
N GLY A 532 16.45 -2.25 10.29
CA GLY A 532 16.09 -1.18 11.22
C GLY A 532 16.85 -1.31 12.54
N LYS A 533 16.83 -2.49 13.17
CA LYS A 533 17.56 -2.77 14.43
C LYS A 533 19.05 -2.50 14.29
N ALA A 534 19.67 -2.95 13.20
CA ALA A 534 21.08 -2.70 12.89
C ALA A 534 21.39 -1.20 12.78
N LEU A 535 20.43 -0.39 12.32
CA LEU A 535 20.57 1.06 12.18
C LEU A 535 20.06 1.83 13.43
N GLY A 536 19.86 1.14 14.55
CA GLY A 536 19.51 1.74 15.84
C GLY A 536 18.02 1.97 16.08
N MET A 537 17.14 1.40 15.24
CA MET A 537 15.68 1.47 15.42
C MET A 537 15.23 0.77 16.70
N LYS A 538 14.31 1.38 17.45
CA LYS A 538 13.69 0.75 18.63
C LYS A 538 12.52 -0.16 18.26
N ILE A 539 12.38 -1.25 18.99
CA ILE A 539 11.25 -2.19 18.87
C ILE A 539 10.24 -1.91 19.98
N ASN A 540 8.98 -1.69 19.60
CA ASN A 540 7.90 -1.31 20.52
C ASN A 540 6.80 -2.38 20.62
N GLY A 541 7.03 -3.58 20.07
CA GLY A 541 6.04 -4.66 20.04
C GLY A 541 4.81 -4.30 19.19
N LYS A 542 3.71 -5.05 19.30
CA LYS A 542 2.49 -4.78 18.54
C LYS A 542 1.85 -3.47 19.02
N GLN A 543 1.62 -2.53 18.10
CA GLN A 543 1.00 -1.22 18.37
C GLN A 543 -0.17 -0.95 17.42
N PRO A 544 -1.01 0.09 17.68
CA PRO A 544 -2.15 0.42 16.82
C PRO A 544 -1.81 0.66 15.35
N VAL A 545 -0.72 1.36 15.07
CA VAL A 545 -0.17 1.55 13.72
C VAL A 545 0.95 0.53 13.53
N PRO A 546 0.74 -0.58 12.79
CA PRO A 546 1.63 -1.73 12.79
C PRO A 546 2.77 -1.58 11.76
N VAL A 547 3.50 -0.47 11.85
CA VAL A 547 4.73 -0.19 11.10
C VAL A 547 5.88 -1.10 11.53
N ILE A 548 7.01 -1.06 10.82
CA ILE A 548 8.22 -1.82 11.13
C ILE A 548 8.71 -1.45 12.53
N GLY A 549 9.07 -2.46 13.34
CA GLY A 549 9.38 -2.29 14.77
C GLY A 549 8.16 -2.17 15.68
N SER A 550 6.95 -2.09 15.11
CA SER A 550 5.66 -2.00 15.81
C SER A 550 4.68 -3.11 15.40
N GLY A 551 5.17 -4.30 15.04
CA GLY A 551 4.38 -5.43 14.54
C GLY A 551 4.68 -5.80 13.08
N ASN A 552 5.37 -4.93 12.34
CA ASN A 552 5.95 -5.24 11.04
C ASN A 552 4.93 -5.74 9.99
N VAL A 553 3.71 -5.20 9.98
CA VAL A 553 2.67 -5.54 9.00
C VAL A 553 2.72 -4.57 7.82
N LEU A 554 2.81 -3.27 8.10
CA LEU A 554 2.90 -2.24 7.07
C LEU A 554 4.36 -2.08 6.61
N PRO A 555 4.64 -1.99 5.29
CA PRO A 555 5.98 -1.79 4.74
C PRO A 555 6.41 -0.33 4.89
N MET A 556 6.43 0.19 6.12
CA MET A 556 6.87 1.54 6.45
C MET A 556 7.61 1.51 7.78
N TYR A 557 8.71 2.24 7.87
CA TYR A 557 9.38 2.58 9.11
C TYR A 557 8.64 3.72 9.80
N PRO A 558 8.70 3.79 11.14
CA PRO A 558 8.03 4.83 11.91
C PRO A 558 8.48 6.23 11.48
N THR A 559 7.56 7.04 10.95
CA THR A 559 7.82 8.45 10.62
C THR A 559 6.57 9.32 10.72
N SER A 560 6.77 10.55 11.17
CA SER A 560 5.74 11.56 11.32
C SER A 560 5.33 12.22 9.99
N THR A 561 6.14 12.05 8.94
CA THR A 561 6.00 12.76 7.65
C THR A 561 5.23 11.99 6.59
N ARG A 562 4.80 10.75 6.88
CA ARG A 562 4.05 9.90 5.95
C ARG A 562 2.69 9.58 6.53
N ILE A 563 1.69 9.53 5.66
CA ILE A 563 0.29 9.28 5.99
C ILE A 563 -0.13 7.96 5.35
N LEU A 564 -0.84 7.14 6.12
CA LEU A 564 -1.43 5.88 5.67
C LEU A 564 -2.75 6.15 4.94
N GLU A 565 -3.22 5.15 4.18
CA GLU A 565 -4.48 5.28 3.43
C GLU A 565 -5.70 5.58 4.29
N ASP A 566 -5.64 5.28 5.58
CA ASP A 566 -6.71 5.59 6.53
C ASP A 566 -6.61 6.97 7.18
N GLY A 567 -5.58 7.75 6.85
CA GLY A 567 -5.34 9.08 7.41
C GLY A 567 -4.50 9.07 8.68
N SER A 568 -4.10 7.91 9.20
CA SER A 568 -3.18 7.84 10.33
C SER A 568 -1.78 8.25 9.88
N ARG A 569 -1.01 8.87 10.77
CA ARG A 569 0.43 9.01 10.52
C ARG A 569 1.10 7.64 10.59
N ALA A 570 2.16 7.43 9.82
CA ALA A 570 2.93 6.18 9.83
C ALA A 570 3.83 6.06 11.07
N ILE A 571 3.34 6.43 12.25
CA ILE A 571 4.04 6.43 13.52
C ILE A 571 3.03 6.35 14.67
N ASN A 572 3.38 5.65 15.76
CA ASN A 572 2.54 5.61 16.95
C ASN A 572 2.83 6.80 17.87
N HIS A 573 1.85 7.18 18.69
CA HIS A 573 2.02 8.24 19.67
C HIS A 573 3.19 7.93 20.62
N GLY A 574 4.11 8.89 20.80
CA GLY A 574 5.31 8.74 21.64
C GLY A 574 6.45 7.91 21.03
N GLN A 575 6.26 7.34 19.84
CA GLN A 575 7.34 6.67 19.11
C GLN A 575 8.29 7.71 18.50
N ARG A 576 9.59 7.38 18.44
CA ARG A 576 10.60 8.21 17.78
C ARG A 576 10.42 8.13 16.26
N ASP A 577 10.71 9.22 15.55
CA ASP A 577 10.83 9.19 14.08
C ASP A 577 12.11 8.43 13.71
N GLU A 578 11.95 7.16 13.36
CA GLU A 578 13.06 6.24 13.13
C GLU A 578 13.71 6.48 11.76
N VAL A 579 12.96 6.98 10.78
CA VAL A 579 13.52 7.28 9.44
C VAL A 579 14.62 8.33 9.54
N LEU A 580 14.39 9.42 10.28
CA LEU A 580 15.40 10.47 10.46
C LEU A 580 16.68 9.93 11.12
N HIS A 581 16.52 9.09 12.15
CA HIS A 581 17.66 8.47 12.84
C HIS A 581 18.44 7.53 11.92
N MET A 582 17.72 6.62 11.25
CA MET A 582 18.31 5.63 10.35
C MET A 582 19.04 6.28 9.18
N ASN A 583 18.53 7.38 8.63
CA ASN A 583 19.18 8.11 7.53
C ASN A 583 20.61 8.57 7.90
N GLY A 584 20.82 9.05 9.13
CA GLY A 584 22.14 9.44 9.61
C GLY A 584 23.11 8.26 9.73
N VAL A 585 22.67 7.17 10.39
CA VAL A 585 23.49 5.97 10.58
C VAL A 585 23.80 5.28 9.24
N ALA A 586 22.81 5.22 8.34
CA ALA A 586 22.96 4.60 7.02
C ALA A 586 23.99 5.32 6.14
N ALA A 587 24.06 6.65 6.21
CA ALA A 587 25.06 7.43 5.48
C ALA A 587 26.50 7.12 5.95
N ASP A 588 26.69 6.76 7.22
CA ASP A 588 27.97 6.30 7.75
C ASP A 588 28.27 4.87 7.32
N VAL A 589 27.30 3.96 7.41
CA VAL A 589 27.44 2.55 7.00
C VAL A 589 27.82 2.44 5.52
N ALA A 590 27.20 3.23 4.64
CA ALA A 590 27.47 3.25 3.20
C ALA A 590 28.93 3.61 2.82
N ARG A 591 29.77 3.98 3.79
CA ARG A 591 31.18 4.34 3.61
C ARG A 591 32.15 3.35 4.26
N TYR A 592 31.65 2.24 4.84
CA TYR A 592 32.50 1.29 5.56
C TYR A 592 33.55 0.67 4.65
N ASN A 593 33.17 0.25 3.44
CA ASN A 593 34.15 -0.35 2.52
C ASN A 593 35.15 0.66 1.93
N GLU A 594 34.78 1.93 1.75
CA GLU A 594 35.69 2.96 1.22
C GLU A 594 36.93 3.11 2.12
N SER A 595 36.71 3.00 3.43
CA SER A 595 37.75 3.11 4.45
C SER A 595 38.55 1.83 4.72
N LEU A 596 38.16 0.71 4.09
CA LEU A 596 38.89 -0.56 4.11
C LEU A 596 39.85 -0.68 2.91
N ARG A 597 39.90 0.32 2.03
CA ARG A 597 40.89 0.42 0.95
C ARG A 597 42.17 1.05 1.52
N PRO A 598 43.35 0.42 1.34
CA PRO A 598 44.62 0.96 1.80
C PRO A 598 44.99 2.27 1.12
#